data_AF-A0A1M5II98-F1
#
_entry.id   AF-A0A1M5II98-F1
#
_cell.length_a   1.000
_cell.length_b   1.000
_cell.length_c   1.000
_cell.angle_alpha   90.00
_cell.angle_beta   90.00
_cell.angle_gamma   90.00
#
_symmetry.space_group_name_H-M   'P 1'
#
loop_
_entity.id
_entity.type
_entity.pdbx_description
1 polymer ?
#
loop_
_entity_poly.entity_id
_entity_poly.type
_entity_poly.pdbx_seq_one_letter_code
_entity_poly.pdbx_strand_id
1 'polypeptide(L)'
;MSRPTHERLLRGTARTAAVVACVPLVAAGALAGGLPVLGWGAVLGAMGGLVLVWLHRACGDVLPELPHPVTGAALAGLGPAVVAGAAALREVGGLLTLLLLVLGTAVFSGWLAGEESGRDGLPTGEAALRRALAAAPTARLLAEWHAVQDRLDDGAPAGLREVRLREALLDAFADRDPGGTARWLAEDPTGPPDPHLARDPSMER
;
A
#
# COMPACT_ATOMS: atom_id res chain seq x y z
N MET A 1 24.45 13.71 7.68
CA MET A 1 23.10 13.25 7.26
C MET A 1 22.84 13.73 5.83
N SER A 2 23.09 12.90 4.81
CA SER A 2 22.95 13.25 3.39
C SER A 2 22.72 12.04 2.46
N ARG A 3 22.00 11.00 2.95
CA ARG A 3 21.66 9.80 2.15
C ARG A 3 20.39 9.84 1.26
N PRO A 4 19.45 10.81 1.33
CA PRO A 4 18.17 10.67 0.61
C PRO A 4 18.27 10.94 -0.91
N THR A 5 19.38 11.48 -1.41
CA THR A 5 19.55 11.84 -2.83
C THR A 5 19.95 10.66 -3.73
N HIS A 6 20.77 9.72 -3.24
CA HIS A 6 21.22 8.58 -4.04
C HIS A 6 20.08 7.59 -4.35
N GLU A 7 19.18 7.36 -3.41
CA GLU A 7 18.10 6.39 -3.57
C GLU A 7 17.03 6.86 -4.58
N ARG A 8 16.74 8.17 -4.58
CA ARG A 8 15.83 8.77 -5.57
C ARG A 8 16.41 8.72 -6.98
N LEU A 9 17.72 8.94 -7.13
CA LEU A 9 18.41 8.83 -8.41
C LEU A 9 18.39 7.40 -8.94
N LEU A 10 18.65 6.41 -8.08
CA LEU A 10 18.62 4.98 -8.45
C LEU A 10 17.21 4.51 -8.86
N ARG A 11 16.15 4.97 -8.16
CA ARG A 11 14.77 4.65 -8.56
C ARG A 11 14.39 5.32 -9.89
N GLY A 12 14.85 6.54 -10.14
CA GLY A 12 14.62 7.25 -11.40
C GLY A 12 15.29 6.55 -12.59
N THR A 13 16.56 6.12 -12.43
CA THR A 13 17.30 5.43 -13.48
C THR A 13 16.73 4.03 -13.75
N ALA A 14 16.35 3.27 -12.72
CA ALA A 14 15.72 1.96 -12.88
C ALA A 14 14.38 2.06 -13.63
N ARG A 15 13.54 3.05 -13.30
CA ARG A 15 12.26 3.28 -13.99
C ARG A 15 12.47 3.64 -15.46
N THR A 16 13.46 4.50 -15.73
CA THR A 16 13.79 4.93 -17.10
C THR A 16 14.32 3.75 -17.91
N ALA A 17 15.22 2.94 -17.34
CA ALA A 17 15.76 1.74 -17.97
C ALA A 17 14.67 0.70 -18.27
N ALA A 18 13.74 0.48 -17.33
CA ALA A 18 12.62 -0.44 -17.54
C ALA A 18 11.70 0.03 -18.68
N VAL A 19 11.37 1.33 -18.76
CA VAL A 19 10.56 1.88 -19.86
C VAL A 19 11.29 1.75 -21.20
N VAL A 20 12.58 2.10 -21.24
CA VAL A 20 13.40 2.01 -22.46
C VAL A 20 13.53 0.56 -22.96
N ALA A 21 13.56 -0.44 -22.06
CA ALA A 21 13.58 -1.85 -22.44
C ALA A 21 12.20 -2.39 -22.85
N CYS A 22 11.12 -1.97 -22.16
CA CYS A 22 9.76 -2.45 -22.43
C CYS A 22 9.21 -1.96 -23.78
N VAL A 23 9.40 -0.68 -24.11
CA VAL A 23 8.83 -0.08 -25.34
C VAL A 23 9.22 -0.84 -26.62
N PRO A 24 10.49 -1.16 -26.90
CA PRO A 24 10.87 -1.88 -28.12
C PRO A 24 10.36 -3.32 -28.13
N LEU A 25 10.30 -4.00 -26.98
CA LEU A 25 9.75 -5.36 -26.87
C LEU A 25 8.26 -5.38 -27.21
N VAL A 26 7.49 -4.46 -26.63
CA VAL A 26 6.04 -4.37 -26.86
C VAL A 26 5.77 -3.98 -28.32
N ALA A 27 6.52 -3.03 -28.87
CA ALA A 27 6.40 -2.63 -30.27
C ALA A 27 6.74 -3.79 -31.23
N ALA A 28 7.84 -4.52 -30.97
CA ALA A 28 8.23 -5.68 -31.77
C ALA A 28 7.19 -6.81 -31.68
N GLY A 29 6.65 -7.08 -30.50
CA GLY A 29 5.62 -8.10 -30.30
C GLY A 29 4.28 -7.76 -30.94
N ALA A 30 3.86 -6.49 -30.87
CA ALA A 30 2.65 -6.02 -31.54
C ALA A 30 2.77 -6.12 -33.07
N LEU A 31 3.95 -5.79 -33.63
CA LEU A 31 4.22 -5.89 -35.06
C LEU A 31 4.33 -7.35 -35.53
N ALA A 32 4.93 -8.23 -34.73
CA ALA A 32 5.13 -9.64 -35.11
C ALA A 32 3.89 -10.52 -34.89
N GLY A 33 3.12 -10.26 -33.82
CA GLY A 33 2.02 -11.11 -33.39
C GLY A 33 0.63 -10.69 -33.87
N GLY A 34 0.47 -9.45 -34.35
CA GLY A 34 -0.79 -8.94 -34.88
C GLY A 34 -1.95 -8.86 -33.87
N LEU A 35 -3.18 -8.80 -34.38
CA LEU A 35 -4.42 -8.68 -33.58
C LEU A 35 -4.61 -9.74 -32.47
N PRO A 36 -4.22 -11.03 -32.65
CA PRO A 36 -4.39 -12.05 -31.60
C PRO A 36 -3.63 -11.71 -30.31
N VAL A 37 -2.42 -11.15 -30.42
CA VAL A 37 -1.60 -10.78 -29.26
C VAL A 37 -2.21 -9.60 -28.50
N LEU A 38 -2.80 -8.65 -29.22
CA LEU A 38 -3.54 -7.54 -28.62
C LEU A 38 -4.81 -8.02 -27.91
N GLY A 39 -5.53 -8.98 -28.50
CA GLY A 39 -6.71 -9.61 -27.90
C GLY A 39 -6.39 -10.32 -26.58
N TRP A 40 -5.36 -11.16 -26.57
CA TRP A 40 -4.89 -11.83 -25.35
C TRP A 40 -4.36 -10.84 -24.30
N GLY A 41 -3.66 -9.78 -24.72
CA GLY A 41 -3.24 -8.70 -23.84
C GLY A 41 -4.42 -8.00 -23.15
N ALA A 42 -5.50 -7.72 -23.89
CA ALA A 42 -6.70 -7.13 -23.30
C ALA A 42 -7.37 -8.05 -22.27
N VAL A 43 -7.46 -9.35 -22.55
CA VAL A 43 -8.04 -10.35 -21.63
C VAL A 43 -7.21 -10.45 -20.34
N LEU A 44 -5.89 -10.56 -20.44
CA LEU A 44 -5.01 -10.66 -19.28
C LEU A 44 -4.95 -9.35 -18.50
N GLY A 45 -4.99 -8.20 -19.17
CA GLY A 45 -5.09 -6.90 -18.51
C GLY A 45 -6.39 -6.76 -17.72
N ALA A 46 -7.52 -7.16 -18.30
CA ALA A 46 -8.80 -7.17 -17.61
C ALA A 46 -8.79 -8.11 -16.40
N MET A 47 -8.27 -9.34 -16.55
CA MET A 47 -8.12 -10.28 -15.43
C MET A 47 -7.21 -9.72 -14.33
N GLY A 48 -6.03 -9.19 -14.66
CA GLY A 48 -5.10 -8.62 -13.69
C GLY A 48 -5.70 -7.44 -12.94
N GLY A 49 -6.42 -6.56 -13.65
CA GLY A 49 -7.17 -5.46 -13.04
C GLY A 49 -8.27 -5.95 -12.09
N LEU A 50 -9.06 -6.93 -12.51
CA LEU A 50 -10.11 -7.54 -11.68
C LEU A 50 -9.55 -8.19 -10.42
N VAL A 51 -8.44 -8.93 -10.52
CA VAL A 51 -7.76 -9.54 -9.38
C VAL A 51 -7.29 -8.47 -8.40
N LEU A 52 -6.68 -7.38 -8.89
CA LEU A 52 -6.26 -6.27 -8.02
C LEU A 52 -7.42 -5.53 -7.37
N VAL A 53 -8.52 -5.29 -8.10
CA VAL A 53 -9.73 -4.70 -7.52
C VAL A 53 -10.31 -5.61 -6.45
N TRP A 54 -10.37 -6.92 -6.73
CA TRP A 54 -10.83 -7.91 -5.76
C TRP A 54 -9.92 -7.94 -4.53
N LEU A 55 -8.60 -7.96 -4.71
CA LEU A 55 -7.63 -7.95 -3.63
C LEU A 55 -7.70 -6.67 -2.78
N HIS A 56 -7.90 -5.52 -3.43
CA HIS A 56 -8.08 -4.24 -2.75
C HIS A 56 -9.38 -4.19 -1.94
N ARG A 57 -10.44 -4.86 -2.40
CA ARG A 57 -11.71 -4.99 -1.65
C ARG A 57 -11.65 -6.03 -0.54
N ALA A 58 -11.02 -7.17 -0.80
CA ALA A 58 -10.98 -8.30 0.12
C ALA A 58 -9.94 -8.09 1.24
N CYS A 59 -8.87 -7.36 0.95
CA CYS A 59 -7.72 -7.26 1.82
C CYS A 59 -7.15 -5.84 1.92
N GLY A 60 -7.92 -4.80 1.53
CA GLY A 60 -7.47 -3.41 1.54
C GLY A 60 -7.02 -2.88 2.90
N ASP A 61 -7.53 -3.47 3.99
CA ASP A 61 -7.16 -3.09 5.35
C ASP A 61 -5.83 -3.73 5.81
N VAL A 62 -5.45 -4.84 5.18
CA VAL A 62 -4.32 -5.70 5.57
C VAL A 62 -3.12 -5.52 4.65
N LEU A 63 -3.34 -5.32 3.34
CA LEU A 63 -2.23 -5.15 2.41
C LEU A 63 -1.69 -3.71 2.39
N PRO A 64 -0.36 -3.54 2.34
CA PRO A 64 0.27 -2.22 2.09
C PRO A 64 -0.20 -1.66 0.75
N GLU A 65 -0.01 -0.34 0.55
CA GLU A 65 -0.44 0.43 -0.63
C GLU A 65 -0.27 -0.36 -1.94
N LEU A 66 -1.34 -1.05 -2.32
CA LEU A 66 -1.37 -1.84 -3.55
C LEU A 66 -1.27 -0.86 -4.72
N PRO A 67 -0.50 -1.19 -5.77
CA PRO A 67 -0.47 -0.38 -6.97
C PRO A 67 -1.89 -0.23 -7.51
N HIS A 68 -2.24 0.99 -7.93
CA HIS A 68 -3.56 1.29 -8.47
C HIS A 68 -3.97 0.22 -9.49
N PRO A 69 -5.21 -0.31 -9.48
CA PRO A 69 -5.60 -1.47 -10.28
C PRO A 69 -5.34 -1.29 -11.78
N VAL A 70 -5.39 -0.05 -12.27
CA VAL A 70 -5.04 0.33 -13.64
C VAL A 70 -3.57 0.01 -13.97
N THR A 71 -2.65 0.21 -13.03
CA THR A 71 -1.22 -0.08 -13.21
C THR A 71 -0.97 -1.57 -13.35
N GLY A 72 -1.60 -2.40 -12.51
CA GLY A 72 -1.44 -3.84 -12.62
C GLY A 72 -2.20 -4.45 -13.82
N ALA A 73 -3.34 -3.87 -14.20
CA ALA A 73 -3.99 -4.20 -15.47
C ALA A 73 -3.08 -3.91 -16.67
N ALA A 74 -2.42 -2.75 -16.68
CA ALA A 74 -1.46 -2.40 -17.72
C ALA A 74 -0.27 -3.37 -17.76
N LEU A 75 0.32 -3.72 -16.60
CA LEU A 75 1.43 -4.66 -16.54
C LEU A 75 1.04 -6.07 -17.00
N ALA A 76 -0.11 -6.58 -16.55
CA ALA A 76 -0.61 -7.89 -16.95
C ALA A 76 -0.93 -7.96 -18.45
N GLY A 77 -1.50 -6.88 -19.01
CA GLY A 77 -1.85 -6.81 -20.43
C GLY A 77 -0.65 -6.69 -21.37
N LEU A 78 0.49 -6.19 -20.89
CA LEU A 78 1.72 -6.10 -21.69
C LEU A 78 2.46 -7.44 -21.81
N GLY A 79 2.18 -8.42 -20.93
CA GLY A 79 2.87 -9.71 -20.89
C GLY A 79 2.94 -10.43 -22.24
N PRO A 80 1.82 -10.68 -22.94
CA PRO A 80 1.83 -11.36 -24.24
C PRO A 80 2.66 -10.64 -25.31
N ALA A 81 2.58 -9.31 -25.35
CA ALA A 81 3.34 -8.51 -26.31
C ALA A 81 4.85 -8.58 -26.03
N VAL A 82 5.25 -8.56 -24.75
CA VAL A 82 6.65 -8.74 -24.36
C VAL A 82 7.18 -10.13 -24.74
N VAL A 83 6.40 -11.19 -24.50
CA VAL A 83 6.79 -12.57 -24.87
C VAL A 83 6.92 -12.73 -26.38
N ALA A 84 5.95 -12.21 -27.15
CA ALA A 84 6.00 -12.24 -28.61
C ALA A 84 7.18 -11.42 -29.16
N GLY A 85 7.45 -10.25 -28.58
CA GLY A 85 8.59 -9.42 -28.97
C GLY A 85 9.94 -10.05 -28.64
N ALA A 86 10.04 -10.73 -27.49
CA ALA A 86 11.24 -11.47 -27.11
C ALA A 86 11.54 -12.61 -28.09
N ALA A 87 10.50 -13.35 -28.51
CA ALA A 87 10.63 -14.40 -29.52
C ALA A 87 11.07 -13.85 -30.88
N ALA A 88 10.52 -12.71 -31.31
CA ALA A 88 10.87 -12.07 -32.57
C ALA A 88 12.32 -11.55 -32.62
N LEU A 89 12.83 -11.03 -31.50
CA LEU A 89 14.18 -10.46 -31.38
C LEU A 89 15.27 -11.50 -31.06
N ARG A 90 14.90 -12.79 -30.88
CA ARG A 90 15.81 -13.92 -30.59
C ARG A 90 16.77 -13.61 -29.43
N GLU A 91 18.09 -13.60 -29.67
CA GLU A 91 19.11 -13.41 -28.62
C GLU A 91 18.97 -12.06 -27.90
N VAL A 92 18.67 -10.98 -28.63
CA VAL A 92 18.47 -9.64 -28.06
C VAL A 92 17.19 -9.59 -27.22
N GLY A 93 16.15 -10.29 -27.66
CA GLY A 93 14.89 -10.41 -26.91
C GLY A 93 15.07 -11.13 -25.57
N GLY A 94 15.89 -12.18 -25.55
CA GLY A 94 16.26 -12.89 -24.33
C GLY A 94 16.98 -11.99 -23.32
N LEU A 95 17.96 -11.20 -23.78
CA LEU A 95 18.69 -10.25 -22.94
C LEU A 95 17.77 -9.17 -22.33
N LEU A 96 16.86 -8.60 -23.14
CA LEU A 96 15.91 -7.60 -22.66
C LEU A 96 14.91 -8.17 -21.65
N THR A 97 14.47 -9.42 -21.84
CA THR A 97 13.58 -10.11 -20.90
C THR A 97 14.29 -10.37 -19.58
N LEU A 98 15.55 -10.82 -19.62
CA LEU A 98 16.35 -11.06 -18.42
C LEU A 98 16.62 -9.74 -17.68
N LEU A 99 16.91 -8.65 -18.40
CA LEU A 99 17.05 -7.32 -17.82
C LEU A 99 15.77 -6.86 -17.13
N LEU A 100 14.60 -7.04 -17.75
CA LEU A 100 13.30 -6.72 -17.15
C LEU A 100 13.02 -7.57 -15.91
N LEU A 101 13.38 -8.86 -15.92
CA LEU A 101 13.22 -9.74 -14.76
C LEU A 101 14.11 -9.28 -13.59
N VAL A 102 15.36 -8.93 -13.87
CA VAL A 102 16.30 -8.40 -12.85
C VAL A 102 15.80 -7.07 -12.29
N LEU A 103 15.38 -6.12 -13.14
CA LEU A 103 14.83 -4.83 -12.72
C LEU A 103 13.53 -5.03 -11.91
N GLY A 104 12.62 -5.87 -12.39
CA GLY A 104 11.38 -6.20 -11.72
C GLY A 104 11.62 -6.83 -10.35
N THR A 105 12.57 -7.76 -10.27
CA THR A 105 12.98 -8.39 -9.01
C THR A 105 13.60 -7.36 -8.06
N ALA A 106 14.51 -6.50 -8.52
CA ALA A 106 15.11 -5.46 -7.68
C ALA A 106 14.07 -4.45 -7.14
N VAL A 107 13.09 -4.06 -7.97
CA VAL A 107 11.98 -3.19 -7.54
C VAL A 107 11.09 -3.92 -6.53
N PHE A 108 10.75 -5.19 -6.79
CA PHE A 108 9.92 -5.99 -5.90
C PHE A 108 10.61 -6.29 -4.56
N SER A 109 11.90 -6.64 -4.58
CA SER A 109 12.73 -6.82 -3.39
C SER A 109 12.91 -5.52 -2.64
N GLY A 110 13.04 -4.37 -3.32
CA GLY A 110 13.09 -3.06 -2.65
C GLY A 110 11.75 -2.68 -2.01
N TRP A 111 10.65 -3.09 -2.63
CA TRP A 111 9.31 -2.94 -2.06
C TRP A 111 9.15 -3.82 -0.81
N LEU A 112 9.49 -5.11 -0.88
CA LEU A 112 9.49 -6.04 0.26
C LEU A 112 10.45 -5.64 1.38
N ALA A 113 11.67 -5.20 1.04
CA ALA A 113 12.67 -4.78 2.03
C ALA A 113 12.27 -3.44 2.71
N GLY A 114 11.46 -2.62 2.05
CA GLY A 114 10.81 -1.47 2.68
C GLY A 114 9.89 -1.86 3.83
N GLU A 115 9.31 -3.06 3.80
CA GLU A 115 8.47 -3.62 4.88
C GLU A 115 9.32 -4.06 6.07
N GLU A 116 10.48 -4.68 5.83
CA GLU A 116 11.44 -5.07 6.88
C GLU A 116 12.12 -3.86 7.52
N SER A 117 12.40 -2.83 6.72
CA SER A 117 12.95 -1.56 7.22
C SER A 117 11.95 -0.81 8.12
N GLY A 118 10.65 -1.05 7.96
CA GLY A 118 9.59 -0.58 8.86
C GLY A 118 9.53 -1.32 10.20
N ARG A 119 10.23 -2.45 10.34
CA ARG A 119 10.33 -3.21 11.60
C ARG A 119 11.33 -2.60 12.58
N ASP A 120 12.36 -1.93 12.08
CA ASP A 120 13.45 -1.35 12.89
C ASP A 120 13.62 0.18 12.80
N GLY A 121 12.78 0.93 12.06
CA GLY A 121 12.97 2.38 11.88
C GLY A 121 11.71 3.21 11.56
N LEU A 122 11.11 3.81 12.59
CA LEU A 122 10.18 4.95 12.49
C LEU A 122 10.93 6.21 11.98
N PRO A 123 10.40 6.98 11.00
CA PRO A 123 9.64 8.20 11.37
C PRO A 123 8.56 8.70 10.37
N THR A 124 8.25 8.02 9.25
CA THR A 124 7.29 8.58 8.26
C THR A 124 5.83 8.18 8.47
N GLY A 125 5.56 6.99 9.00
CA GLY A 125 4.19 6.53 9.25
C GLY A 125 3.54 7.13 10.49
N GLU A 126 4.29 7.21 11.59
CA GLU A 126 3.69 7.58 12.89
C GLU A 126 3.43 9.07 13.04
N ALA A 127 4.33 9.94 12.55
CA ALA A 127 4.07 11.37 12.53
C ALA A 127 2.87 11.72 11.62
N ALA A 128 2.70 11.00 10.51
CA ALA A 128 1.55 11.14 9.63
C ALA A 128 0.27 10.61 10.29
N LEU A 129 0.34 9.47 10.98
CA LEU A 129 -0.76 8.91 11.77
C LEU A 129 -1.20 9.87 12.87
N ARG A 130 -0.27 10.37 13.70
CA ARG A 130 -0.59 11.34 14.76
C ARG A 130 -1.22 12.60 14.19
N ARG A 131 -0.72 13.10 13.05
CA ARG A 131 -1.33 14.27 12.37
C ARG A 131 -2.73 13.98 11.83
N ALA A 132 -2.96 12.78 11.30
CA ALA A 132 -4.28 12.35 10.83
C ALA A 132 -5.28 12.19 11.99
N LEU A 133 -4.86 11.54 13.09
CA LEU A 133 -5.66 11.40 14.31
C LEU A 133 -5.97 12.76 14.95
N ALA A 134 -5.00 13.66 15.01
CA ALA A 134 -5.19 15.01 15.52
C ALA A 134 -6.24 15.79 14.70
N ALA A 135 -6.34 15.54 13.39
CA ALA A 135 -7.29 16.21 12.50
C ALA A 135 -8.68 15.51 12.43
N ALA A 136 -8.80 14.25 12.85
CA ALA A 136 -10.05 13.49 12.73
C ALA A 136 -11.11 13.93 13.76
N PRO A 137 -12.42 13.91 13.48
CA PRO A 137 -13.42 14.21 14.51
C PRO A 137 -13.44 13.15 15.62
N THR A 138 -13.84 13.53 16.84
CA THR A 138 -13.83 12.64 18.02
C THR A 138 -14.73 11.41 17.79
N ALA A 139 -15.85 11.55 17.08
CA ALA A 139 -16.69 10.42 16.69
C ALA A 139 -15.98 9.41 15.78
N ARG A 140 -15.06 9.86 14.91
CA ARG A 140 -14.24 8.95 14.10
C ARG A 140 -13.20 8.22 14.94
N LEU A 141 -12.58 8.91 15.90
CA LEU A 141 -11.62 8.29 16.82
C LEU A 141 -12.29 7.21 17.67
N LEU A 142 -13.50 7.46 18.17
CA LEU A 142 -14.32 6.49 18.89
C LEU A 142 -14.67 5.28 18.01
N ALA A 143 -15.09 5.50 16.76
CA ALA A 143 -15.37 4.41 15.83
C ALA A 143 -14.14 3.55 15.54
N GLU A 144 -12.95 4.16 15.39
CA GLU A 144 -11.70 3.42 15.23
C GLU A 144 -11.33 2.63 16.49
N TRP A 145 -11.56 3.20 17.68
CA TRP A 145 -11.37 2.49 18.94
C TRP A 145 -12.23 1.23 19.02
N HIS A 146 -13.53 1.34 18.74
CA HIS A 146 -14.44 0.19 18.71
C HIS A 146 -14.01 -0.85 17.69
N ALA A 147 -13.64 -0.44 16.47
CA ALA A 147 -13.18 -1.37 15.44
C ALA A 147 -11.88 -2.10 15.84
N VAL A 148 -10.97 -1.46 16.59
CA VAL A 148 -9.79 -2.13 17.16
C VAL A 148 -10.21 -3.12 18.24
N GLN A 149 -11.12 -2.73 19.13
CA GLN A 149 -11.60 -3.58 20.22
C GLN A 149 -12.33 -4.82 19.70
N ASP A 150 -13.24 -4.66 18.73
CA ASP A 150 -13.97 -5.76 18.08
C ASP A 150 -13.00 -6.82 17.50
N ARG A 151 -11.95 -6.37 16.80
CA ARG A 151 -10.92 -7.28 16.26
C ARG A 151 -10.17 -8.05 17.34
N LEU A 152 -9.90 -7.40 18.48
CA LEU A 152 -9.23 -8.05 19.61
C LEU A 152 -10.15 -9.05 20.29
N ASP A 153 -11.43 -8.72 20.44
CA ASP A 153 -12.44 -9.56 21.07
C ASP A 153 -12.78 -10.80 20.21
N ASP A 154 -12.69 -10.67 18.88
CA ASP A 154 -12.79 -11.78 17.93
C ASP A 154 -11.59 -12.77 17.98
N GLY A 155 -10.65 -12.54 18.90
CA GLY A 155 -9.51 -13.43 19.14
C GLY A 155 -8.41 -13.30 18.10
N ALA A 156 -8.40 -12.23 17.29
CA ALA A 156 -7.26 -11.94 16.43
C ALA A 156 -6.04 -11.63 17.31
N PRO A 157 -4.88 -12.27 17.08
CA PRO A 157 -3.68 -11.92 17.81
C PRO A 157 -3.38 -10.44 17.57
N ALA A 158 -3.34 -9.66 18.67
CA ALA A 158 -2.99 -8.24 18.62
C ALA A 158 -1.61 -8.08 17.99
N GLY A 159 -1.55 -7.67 16.73
CA GLY A 159 -0.31 -7.32 16.10
C GLY A 159 0.29 -6.08 16.76
N LEU A 160 1.60 -5.88 16.59
CA LEU A 160 2.27 -4.65 17.01
C LEU A 160 1.62 -3.39 16.41
N ARG A 161 0.94 -3.51 15.28
CA ARG A 161 0.22 -2.41 14.62
C ARG A 161 -1.01 -1.99 15.42
N GLU A 162 -1.82 -2.93 15.87
CA GLU A 162 -3.04 -2.70 16.64
C GLU A 162 -2.72 -2.09 18.00
N VAL A 163 -1.66 -2.59 18.67
CA VAL A 163 -1.17 -2.03 19.93
C VAL A 163 -0.72 -0.57 19.75
N ARG A 164 0.06 -0.28 18.71
CA ARG A 164 0.51 1.10 18.41
C ARG A 164 -0.63 2.03 18.02
N LEU A 165 -1.62 1.53 17.28
CA LEU A 165 -2.81 2.32 16.95
C LEU A 165 -3.62 2.63 18.21
N ARG A 166 -3.76 1.66 19.12
CA ARG A 166 -4.41 1.85 20.43
C ARG A 166 -3.69 2.91 21.26
N GLU A 167 -2.36 2.86 21.32
CA GLU A 167 -1.53 3.88 21.98
C GLU A 167 -1.73 5.27 21.35
N ALA A 168 -1.67 5.38 20.02
CA ALA A 168 -1.86 6.65 19.33
C ALA A 168 -3.29 7.22 19.48
N LEU A 169 -4.31 6.36 19.57
CA LEU A 169 -5.69 6.77 19.87
C LEU A 169 -5.82 7.27 21.31
N LEU A 170 -5.18 6.61 22.27
CA LEU A 170 -5.14 7.06 23.67
C LEU A 170 -4.49 8.44 23.79
N ASP A 171 -3.35 8.64 23.13
CA ASP A 171 -2.69 9.95 23.08
C ASP A 171 -3.62 11.01 22.48
N ALA A 172 -4.30 10.69 21.37
CA ALA A 172 -5.23 11.61 20.73
C ALA A 172 -6.45 11.95 21.60
N PHE A 173 -6.96 11.02 22.41
CA PHE A 173 -8.02 11.29 23.39
C PHE A 173 -7.51 12.15 24.55
N ALA A 174 -6.33 11.83 25.09
CA ALA A 174 -5.71 12.56 26.18
C ALA A 174 -5.39 14.02 25.79
N ASP A 175 -4.96 14.25 24.56
CA ASP A 175 -4.69 15.59 24.03
C ASP A 175 -5.97 16.44 23.91
N ARG A 176 -7.13 15.82 23.66
CA ARG A 176 -8.42 16.53 23.48
C ARG A 176 -9.16 16.75 24.78
N ASP A 177 -9.26 15.70 25.59
CA ASP A 177 -9.97 15.71 26.85
C ASP A 177 -9.15 14.94 27.91
N PRO A 178 -8.10 15.58 28.47
CA PRO A 178 -7.24 14.93 29.45
C PRO A 178 -8.01 14.54 30.71
N GLY A 179 -9.02 15.32 31.09
CA GLY A 179 -9.85 15.06 32.27
C GLY A 179 -10.81 13.88 32.07
N GLY A 180 -11.47 13.81 30.91
CA GLY A 180 -12.33 12.69 30.53
C GLY A 180 -11.53 11.40 30.34
N THR A 181 -10.40 11.48 29.64
CA THR A 181 -9.51 10.33 29.40
C THR A 181 -8.94 9.77 30.70
N ALA A 182 -8.46 10.63 31.61
CA ALA A 182 -7.96 10.18 32.91
C ALA A 182 -9.04 9.53 33.77
N ARG A 183 -10.27 10.05 33.74
CA ARG A 183 -11.41 9.48 34.48
C ARG A 183 -11.80 8.11 33.92
N TRP A 184 -11.90 8.00 32.60
CA TRP A 184 -12.16 6.73 31.93
C TRP A 184 -11.14 5.66 32.29
N LEU A 185 -9.85 5.96 32.15
CA LEU A 185 -8.77 5.01 32.48
C LEU A 185 -8.76 4.62 33.96
N ALA A 186 -9.29 5.45 34.85
CA ALA A 186 -9.39 5.16 36.27
C ALA A 186 -10.65 4.33 36.64
N GLU A 187 -11.77 4.56 35.96
CA GLU A 187 -13.06 3.94 36.28
C GLU A 187 -13.32 2.64 35.51
N ASP A 188 -13.03 2.62 34.21
CA ASP A 188 -13.24 1.47 33.33
C ASP A 188 -12.23 1.42 32.17
N PRO A 189 -10.97 1.02 32.45
CA PRO A 189 -9.91 0.99 31.43
C PRO A 189 -10.12 -0.06 30.33
N THR A 190 -11.03 -1.01 30.55
CA THR A 190 -11.37 -2.07 29.59
C THR A 190 -12.60 -1.76 28.76
N GLY A 191 -13.48 -0.90 29.26
CA GLY A 191 -14.70 -0.50 28.59
C GLY A 191 -14.52 0.63 27.57
N PRO A 192 -15.61 0.99 26.87
CA PRO A 192 -15.57 1.99 25.83
C PRO A 192 -15.37 3.42 26.39
N PRO A 193 -14.60 4.28 25.71
CA PRO A 193 -14.33 5.64 26.17
C PRO A 193 -15.51 6.62 26.03
N ASP A 194 -16.52 6.29 25.22
CA ASP A 194 -17.68 7.15 24.90
C ASP A 194 -18.38 7.82 26.11
N PRO A 195 -18.60 7.15 27.26
CA PRO A 195 -19.33 7.75 28.38
C PRO A 195 -18.56 8.87 29.08
N HIS A 196 -17.24 8.91 28.89
CA HIS A 196 -16.33 9.74 29.68
C HIS A 196 -15.71 10.90 28.90
N LEU A 197 -15.71 10.83 27.56
CA LEU A 197 -15.11 11.84 26.69
C LEU A 197 -16.14 12.90 26.26
N ALA A 198 -15.73 14.16 26.31
CA ALA A 198 -16.50 15.25 25.72
C ALA A 198 -16.64 15.10 24.19
N ARG A 199 -17.84 15.34 23.66
CA ARG A 199 -18.09 15.36 22.21
C ARG A 199 -17.69 16.70 21.61
N ASP A 200 -17.24 16.67 20.35
CA ASP A 200 -16.86 17.90 19.64
C ASP A 200 -18.08 18.84 19.52
N PRO A 201 -17.94 20.13 19.88
CA PRO A 201 -19.03 21.11 19.84
C PRO A 201 -19.50 21.46 18.42
N SER A 202 -18.81 20.99 17.38
CA SER A 202 -19.10 21.28 15.98
C SER A 202 -20.18 20.40 15.35
N MET A 203 -20.71 19.41 16.06
CA MET A 203 -21.75 18.49 15.54
C MET A 203 -23.19 18.83 15.95
N GLU A 204 -23.43 19.96 16.62
CA GLU A 204 -24.78 20.42 17.01
C GLU A 204 -25.39 21.47 16.06
N ARG A 205 -25.04 21.47 14.77
CA ARG A 205 -25.69 22.31 13.74
C ARG A 205 -26.34 21.51 12.63
#